data_AF-A0A0N9ZSB8-F1
#
_entry.id   AF-A0A0N9ZSB8-F1
#
_cell.length_a   1.000
_cell.length_b   1.000
_cell.length_c   1.000
_cell.angle_alpha   90.00
_cell.angle_beta   90.00
_cell.angle_gamma   90.00
#
_symmetry.space_group_name_H-M   'P 1'
#
loop_
_entity.id
_entity.type
_entity.pdbx_description
1 polymer ?
#
loop_
_entity_poly.entity_id
_entity_poly.type
_entity_poly.pdbx_seq_one_letter_code
_entity_poly.pdbx_strand_id
1 'polypeptide(L)'
;LPGAEVFGLPQWVINIFLGSGIAMVLQNVVVGQLTSQVDASHCMLDYINNHFMTFTYWVAALIEVTGVMHTSYLIRMMAFWAAGKPVESNEPPKTGFTLVFFWGRVLLSLFLLGYALAVTIAAIFQGKTTMWEGLHPWVGLLLFLVLMCCVGLLEGMQIAFFAVAKLPKSERGDSSLALKTCHCLFKNGGKNL
;
A
#
# COMPACT_ATOMS: atom_id res chain seq x y z
N LEU A 1 23.19 -11.51 -22.41
CA LEU A 1 24.37 -11.12 -23.22
C LEU A 1 25.15 -10.06 -22.43
N PRO A 2 26.36 -10.38 -21.95
CA PRO A 2 27.22 -9.38 -21.33
C PRO A 2 27.68 -8.40 -22.42
N GLY A 3 27.34 -7.11 -22.27
CA GLY A 3 27.70 -6.06 -23.24
C GLY A 3 26.56 -5.50 -24.10
N ALA A 4 25.29 -5.81 -23.82
CA ALA A 4 24.19 -5.10 -24.47
C ALA A 4 24.14 -3.66 -23.96
N GLU A 5 24.49 -2.70 -24.81
CA GLU A 5 24.30 -1.26 -24.57
C GLU A 5 22.81 -0.93 -24.64
N VAL A 6 22.11 -1.13 -23.52
CA VAL A 6 20.74 -0.66 -23.39
C VAL A 6 20.78 0.87 -23.35
N PHE A 7 20.39 1.51 -24.46
CA PHE A 7 20.36 2.97 -24.68
C PHE A 7 21.72 3.70 -24.74
N GLY A 8 22.86 3.01 -24.94
CA GLY A 8 24.18 3.67 -25.05
C GLY A 8 24.66 4.33 -23.75
N LEU A 9 24.07 3.97 -22.61
CA LEU A 9 24.42 4.51 -21.30
C LEU A 9 25.63 3.77 -20.68
N PRO A 10 26.44 4.44 -19.85
CA PRO A 10 27.56 3.80 -19.16
C PRO A 10 27.09 2.61 -18.32
N GLN A 11 27.85 1.51 -18.30
CA GLN A 11 27.43 0.28 -17.61
C GLN A 11 27.22 0.42 -16.11
N TRP A 12 27.92 1.35 -15.46
CA TRP A 12 27.68 1.64 -14.05
C TRP A 12 26.29 2.27 -13.81
N VAL A 13 25.78 3.09 -14.76
CA VAL A 13 24.43 3.66 -14.70
C VAL A 13 23.39 2.57 -14.93
N ILE A 14 23.60 1.69 -15.92
CA ILE A 14 22.70 0.57 -16.20
C ILE A 14 22.62 -0.37 -14.99
N ASN A 15 23.74 -0.72 -14.38
CA ASN A 15 23.76 -1.62 -13.21
C ASN A 15 23.10 -1.00 -11.98
N ILE A 16 23.32 0.29 -11.72
CA ILE A 16 22.72 0.98 -10.56
C ILE A 16 21.23 1.26 -10.79
N PHE A 17 20.79 1.67 -11.97
CA PHE A 17 19.40 2.09 -12.18
C PHE A 17 18.51 0.96 -12.68
N LEU A 18 18.97 0.17 -13.65
CA LEU A 18 18.20 -0.94 -14.27
C LEU A 18 18.48 -2.28 -13.59
N GLY A 19 19.72 -2.53 -13.14
CA GLY A 19 20.12 -3.78 -12.49
C GLY A 19 19.68 -3.90 -11.02
N SER A 20 19.70 -2.80 -10.26
CA SER A 20 19.32 -2.80 -8.84
C SER A 20 17.80 -2.73 -8.59
N GLY A 21 17.02 -2.35 -9.63
CA GLY A 21 15.58 -2.09 -9.51
C GLY A 21 15.22 -0.70 -8.95
N ILE A 22 16.19 0.14 -8.56
CA ILE A 22 15.93 1.48 -8.01
C ILE A 22 15.14 2.35 -8.99
N ALA A 23 15.43 2.33 -10.29
CA ALA A 23 14.68 3.13 -11.26
C ALA A 23 13.20 2.73 -11.32
N MET A 24 12.90 1.43 -11.24
CA MET A 24 11.53 0.93 -11.23
C MET A 24 10.80 1.32 -9.94
N VAL A 25 11.48 1.26 -8.79
CA VAL A 25 10.94 1.71 -7.51
C VAL A 25 10.64 3.21 -7.56
N LEU A 26 11.59 4.04 -8.00
CA LEU A 26 11.40 5.50 -8.09
C LEU A 26 10.28 5.86 -9.06
N GLN A 27 10.19 5.19 -10.22
CA GLN A 27 9.12 5.42 -11.18
C GLN A 27 7.76 5.07 -10.56
N ASN A 28 7.62 3.91 -9.92
CA ASN A 28 6.37 3.51 -9.28
C ASN A 28 5.96 4.46 -8.15
N VAL A 29 6.92 4.87 -7.33
CA VAL A 29 6.65 5.72 -6.16
C VAL A 29 6.33 7.16 -6.57
N VAL A 30 7.10 7.76 -7.47
CA VAL A 30 6.89 9.18 -7.87
C VAL A 30 5.70 9.32 -8.81
N VAL A 31 5.64 8.52 -9.87
CA VAL A 31 4.63 8.66 -10.92
C VAL A 31 3.36 7.86 -10.60
N GLY A 32 3.52 6.66 -10.05
CA GLY A 32 2.39 5.76 -9.79
C GLY A 32 1.61 6.09 -8.50
N GLN A 33 2.29 6.58 -7.47
CA GLN A 33 1.72 6.63 -6.11
C GLN A 33 1.68 8.04 -5.49
N LEU A 34 2.82 8.70 -5.28
CA LEU A 34 2.88 9.94 -4.50
C LEU A 34 2.16 11.09 -5.19
N THR A 35 2.45 11.35 -6.47
CA THR A 35 1.87 12.49 -7.19
C THR A 35 0.35 12.35 -7.30
N SER A 36 -0.13 11.15 -7.62
CA SER A 36 -1.56 10.85 -7.71
C SER A 36 -2.28 11.00 -6.36
N GLN A 37 -1.65 10.57 -5.26
CA GLN A 37 -2.22 10.72 -3.92
C GLN A 37 -2.32 12.18 -3.46
N VAL A 38 -1.29 12.99 -3.75
CA VAL A 38 -1.28 14.42 -3.37
C VAL A 38 -2.29 15.24 -4.18
N ASP A 39 -2.40 14.99 -5.49
CA ASP A 39 -3.39 15.68 -6.33
C ASP A 39 -4.82 15.28 -5.92
N ALA A 40 -5.05 14.00 -5.65
CA ALA A 40 -6.34 13.50 -5.16
C ALA A 40 -6.70 14.04 -3.78
N SER A 41 -5.71 14.34 -2.92
CA SER A 41 -5.96 14.86 -1.57
C SER A 41 -6.44 16.31 -1.57
N HIS A 42 -5.95 17.14 -2.49
CA HIS A 42 -6.37 18.54 -2.60
C HIS A 42 -7.66 18.73 -3.39
N CYS A 43 -7.76 18.12 -4.57
CA CYS A 43 -8.84 18.37 -5.53
C CYS A 43 -9.49 17.07 -5.99
N MET A 44 -9.99 16.25 -5.06
CA MET A 44 -10.53 14.91 -5.34
C MET A 44 -11.56 14.87 -6.48
N LEU A 45 -12.50 15.82 -6.52
CA LEU A 45 -13.55 15.86 -7.55
C LEU A 45 -12.99 16.21 -8.94
N ASP A 46 -12.12 17.21 -9.02
CA ASP A 46 -11.47 17.60 -10.28
C ASP A 46 -10.50 16.53 -10.77
N TYR A 47 -9.82 15.86 -9.84
CA TYR A 47 -8.94 14.73 -10.12
C TYR A 47 -9.70 13.58 -10.77
N ILE A 48 -10.84 13.17 -10.21
CA ILE A 48 -11.68 12.09 -10.76
C ILE A 48 -12.33 12.47 -12.09
N ASN A 49 -12.71 13.74 -12.27
CA ASN A 49 -13.39 14.23 -13.47
C ASN A 49 -12.48 14.28 -14.71
N ASN A 50 -11.17 14.07 -14.56
CA ASN A 50 -10.26 13.89 -15.69
C ASN A 50 -10.49 12.53 -16.37
N HIS A 51 -10.60 12.50 -17.70
CA HIS A 51 -10.92 11.29 -18.49
C HIS A 51 -9.96 10.12 -18.20
N PHE A 52 -8.66 10.41 -18.06
CA PHE A 52 -7.65 9.40 -17.72
C PHE A 52 -7.85 8.85 -16.29
N MET A 53 -8.18 9.71 -15.34
CA MET A 53 -8.41 9.27 -13.96
C MET A 53 -9.72 8.51 -13.81
N THR A 54 -10.78 8.91 -14.51
CA THR A 54 -12.03 8.14 -14.58
C THR A 54 -11.79 6.74 -15.15
N PHE A 55 -10.92 6.61 -16.16
CA PHE A 55 -10.52 5.29 -16.68
C PHE A 55 -9.86 4.43 -15.58
N THR A 56 -8.88 4.97 -14.85
CA THR A 56 -8.23 4.21 -13.77
C THR A 56 -9.20 3.83 -12.66
N TYR A 57 -10.20 4.67 -12.38
CA TYR A 57 -11.27 4.35 -11.43
C TYR A 57 -12.10 3.15 -11.89
N TRP A 58 -12.48 3.09 -13.17
CA TRP A 58 -13.20 1.93 -13.70
C TRP A 58 -12.35 0.65 -13.67
N VAL A 59 -11.04 0.74 -13.92
CA VAL A 59 -10.12 -0.39 -13.75
C VAL A 59 -10.08 -0.83 -12.28
N ALA A 60 -9.98 0.10 -11.34
CA ALA A 60 -10.02 -0.20 -9.91
C ALA A 60 -11.36 -0.84 -9.49
N ALA A 61 -12.48 -0.34 -10.01
CA ALA A 61 -13.81 -0.91 -9.77
C ALA A 61 -13.93 -2.34 -10.35
N LEU A 62 -13.36 -2.62 -11.52
CA LEU A 62 -13.30 -3.97 -12.07
C LEU A 62 -12.47 -4.90 -11.18
N ILE A 63 -11.32 -4.45 -10.70
CA ILE A 63 -10.49 -5.21 -9.75
C ILE A 63 -11.26 -5.47 -8.45
N GLU A 64 -12.01 -4.49 -7.94
CA GLU A 64 -12.84 -4.65 -6.75
C GLU A 64 -13.91 -5.73 -6.93
N VAL A 65 -14.50 -5.84 -8.13
CA VAL A 65 -15.44 -6.92 -8.46
C VAL A 65 -14.77 -8.29 -8.36
N THR A 66 -13.53 -8.44 -8.85
CA THR A 66 -12.80 -9.73 -8.80
C THR A 66 -12.53 -10.21 -7.37
N GLY A 67 -12.45 -9.29 -6.42
CA GLY A 67 -12.30 -9.62 -5.01
C GLY A 67 -10.86 -9.83 -4.54
N VAL A 68 -9.85 -9.64 -5.40
CA VAL A 68 -8.45 -9.90 -5.05
C VAL A 68 -7.93 -9.09 -3.86
N MET A 69 -8.51 -7.92 -3.57
CA MET A 69 -8.14 -7.04 -2.44
C MET A 69 -9.02 -7.18 -1.20
N HIS A 70 -9.94 -8.15 -1.16
CA HIS A 70 -10.95 -8.26 -0.09
C HIS A 70 -10.40 -8.64 1.30
N THR A 71 -9.15 -9.10 1.41
CA THR A 71 -8.50 -9.32 2.71
C THR A 71 -8.49 -8.05 3.58
N SER A 72 -8.47 -6.87 2.97
CA SER A 72 -8.57 -5.58 3.67
C SER A 72 -9.86 -5.43 4.50
N TYR A 73 -11.00 -5.93 4.00
CA TYR A 73 -12.26 -5.94 4.75
C TYR A 73 -12.21 -6.84 5.98
N LEU A 74 -11.51 -7.98 5.88
CA LEU A 74 -11.30 -8.89 7.00
C LEU A 74 -10.43 -8.21 8.07
N ILE A 75 -9.33 -7.57 7.68
CA ILE A 75 -8.47 -6.82 8.59
C ILE A 75 -9.24 -5.67 9.25
N ARG A 76 -10.05 -4.92 8.49
CA ARG A 76 -10.93 -3.88 9.04
C ARG A 76 -11.85 -4.48 10.11
N MET A 77 -12.53 -5.58 9.82
CA MET A 77 -13.45 -6.20 10.77
C MET A 77 -12.75 -6.69 12.04
N MET A 78 -11.53 -7.27 11.91
CA MET A 78 -10.70 -7.63 13.07
C MET A 78 -10.29 -6.41 13.89
N ALA A 79 -9.96 -5.29 13.25
CA ALA A 79 -9.61 -4.05 13.94
C ALA A 79 -10.80 -3.43 14.69
N PHE A 80 -11.98 -3.40 14.08
CA PHE A 80 -13.21 -2.95 14.76
C PHE A 80 -13.60 -3.87 15.92
N TRP A 81 -13.44 -5.18 15.74
CA TRP A 81 -13.62 -6.16 16.82
C TRP A 81 -12.65 -5.91 17.98
N ALA A 82 -11.36 -5.69 17.69
CA ALA A 82 -10.35 -5.36 18.70
C ALA A 82 -10.61 -4.00 19.38
N ALA A 83 -11.19 -3.04 18.66
CA ALA A 83 -11.55 -1.72 19.18
C ALA A 83 -12.90 -1.69 19.92
N GLY A 84 -13.67 -2.79 19.92
CA GLY A 84 -14.99 -2.87 20.55
C GLY A 84 -16.05 -1.94 19.95
N LYS A 85 -15.85 -1.44 18.72
CA LYS A 85 -16.79 -0.54 18.04
C LYS A 85 -17.50 -1.27 16.91
N PRO A 86 -18.81 -1.03 16.69
CA PRO A 86 -19.51 -1.62 15.55
C PRO A 86 -18.91 -1.11 14.24
N VAL A 87 -18.87 -1.98 13.23
CA VAL A 87 -18.47 -1.57 11.87
C VAL A 87 -19.57 -0.67 11.32
N GLU A 88 -19.33 0.64 11.31
CA GLU A 88 -20.22 1.57 10.61
C GLU A 88 -20.18 1.28 9.11
N SER A 89 -21.30 0.82 8.58
CA SER A 89 -21.51 0.51 7.18
C SER A 89 -22.83 1.13 6.75
N ASN A 90 -22.79 1.97 5.72
CA ASN A 90 -23.99 2.56 5.12
C ASN A 90 -24.70 1.58 4.16
N GLU A 91 -24.16 0.37 3.98
CA GLU A 91 -24.77 -0.67 3.14
C GLU A 91 -25.75 -1.54 3.94
N PRO A 92 -26.88 -1.96 3.33
CA PRO A 92 -27.80 -2.90 3.95
C PRO A 92 -27.09 -4.21 4.32
N PRO A 93 -27.54 -4.89 5.39
CA PRO A 93 -26.92 -6.13 5.84
C PRO A 93 -26.89 -7.16 4.69
N LYS A 94 -25.70 -7.72 4.43
CA LYS A 94 -25.48 -8.69 3.36
C LYS A 94 -26.22 -9.98 3.71
N THR A 95 -27.31 -10.29 2.98
CA THR A 95 -28.14 -11.49 3.22
C THR A 95 -28.03 -12.50 2.08
N GLY A 96 -28.05 -13.80 2.42
CA GLY A 96 -28.14 -14.90 1.46
C GLY A 96 -26.93 -15.00 0.51
N PHE A 97 -27.20 -15.01 -0.80
CA PHE A 97 -26.19 -15.18 -1.85
C PHE A 97 -25.09 -14.10 -1.81
N THR A 98 -25.45 -12.86 -1.48
CA THR A 98 -24.49 -11.74 -1.37
C THR A 98 -23.48 -11.95 -0.25
N LEU A 99 -23.89 -12.58 0.86
CA LEU A 99 -23.01 -12.91 1.98
C LEU A 99 -22.00 -14.00 1.59
N VAL A 100 -22.48 -15.07 0.95
CA VAL A 100 -21.63 -16.16 0.47
C VAL A 100 -20.65 -15.66 -0.59
N PHE A 101 -21.10 -14.84 -1.53
CA PHE A 101 -20.25 -14.23 -2.55
C PHE A 101 -19.19 -13.31 -1.95
N PHE A 102 -19.54 -12.53 -0.92
CA PHE A 102 -18.59 -11.71 -0.18
C PHE A 102 -17.50 -12.55 0.50
N TRP A 103 -17.89 -13.55 1.28
CA TRP A 103 -16.94 -14.42 1.98
C TRP A 103 -16.10 -15.29 1.03
N GLY A 104 -16.67 -15.75 -0.09
CA GLY A 104 -15.92 -16.47 -1.12
C GLY A 104 -14.77 -15.63 -1.69
N ARG A 105 -15.02 -14.34 -1.99
CA ARG A 105 -13.98 -13.40 -2.44
C ARG A 105 -12.95 -13.09 -1.36
N VAL A 106 -13.37 -12.97 -0.10
CA VAL A 106 -12.44 -12.82 1.03
C VAL A 106 -11.51 -14.02 1.15
N LEU A 107 -12.04 -15.26 1.04
CA LEU A 107 -11.22 -16.47 1.07
C LEU A 107 -10.27 -16.57 -0.13
N LEU A 108 -10.73 -16.23 -1.33
CA LEU A 108 -9.87 -16.17 -2.52
C LEU A 108 -8.73 -15.17 -2.34
N SER A 109 -9.03 -13.96 -1.84
CA SER A 109 -8.03 -12.94 -1.54
C SER A 109 -7.00 -13.42 -0.52
N LEU A 110 -7.45 -14.06 0.57
CA LEU A 110 -6.58 -14.60 1.61
C LEU A 110 -5.66 -15.70 1.05
N PHE A 111 -6.21 -16.57 0.21
CA PHE A 111 -5.44 -17.61 -0.47
C PHE A 111 -4.38 -17.02 -1.40
N LEU A 112 -4.75 -16.05 -2.24
CA LEU A 112 -3.80 -15.39 -3.16
C LEU A 112 -2.69 -14.65 -2.41
N LEU A 113 -3.03 -13.97 -1.31
CA LEU A 113 -2.05 -13.30 -0.46
C LEU A 113 -1.09 -14.30 0.20
N GLY A 114 -1.63 -15.38 0.77
CA GLY A 114 -0.83 -16.45 1.36
C GLY A 114 0.07 -17.15 0.34
N TYR A 115 -0.43 -17.40 -0.86
CA TYR A 115 0.33 -17.98 -1.97
C TYR A 115 1.45 -17.05 -2.43
N ALA A 116 1.17 -15.75 -2.60
CA ALA A 116 2.17 -14.76 -2.97
C ALA A 116 3.30 -14.72 -1.92
N LEU A 117 2.96 -14.67 -0.64
CA LEU A 117 3.93 -14.70 0.46
C LEU A 117 4.76 -16.00 0.44
N ALA A 118 4.12 -17.16 0.25
CA ALA A 118 4.81 -18.44 0.18
C ALA A 118 5.81 -18.50 -0.98
N VAL A 119 5.43 -18.01 -2.17
CA VAL A 119 6.32 -17.92 -3.34
C VAL A 119 7.49 -16.98 -3.06
N THR A 120 7.27 -15.83 -2.42
CA THR A 120 8.35 -14.91 -2.04
C THR A 120 9.32 -15.56 -1.06
N ILE A 121 8.81 -16.24 -0.02
CA ILE A 121 9.64 -16.96 0.95
C ILE A 121 10.45 -18.06 0.24
N ALA A 122 9.81 -18.86 -0.62
CA ALA A 122 10.50 -19.88 -1.40
C ALA A 122 11.58 -19.29 -2.31
N ALA A 123 11.34 -18.13 -2.93
CA ALA A 123 12.32 -17.45 -3.77
C ALA A 123 13.54 -16.96 -2.98
N ILE A 124 13.34 -16.48 -1.74
CA ILE A 124 14.42 -16.09 -0.81
C ILE A 124 15.29 -17.31 -0.49
N PHE A 125 14.70 -18.44 -0.12
CA PHE A 125 15.44 -19.67 0.19
C PHE A 125 16.15 -20.27 -1.02
N GLN A 126 15.62 -20.07 -2.23
CA GLN A 126 16.25 -20.51 -3.48
C GLN A 126 17.32 -19.54 -4.01
N GLY A 127 17.56 -18.42 -3.33
CA GLY A 127 18.54 -17.42 -3.77
C GLY A 127 18.20 -16.74 -5.10
N LYS A 128 16.93 -16.76 -5.52
CA LYS A 128 16.47 -16.14 -6.78
C LYS A 128 16.16 -14.64 -6.63
N THR A 129 16.47 -14.08 -5.48
CA THR A 129 16.24 -12.67 -5.13
C THR A 129 17.51 -11.85 -5.33
N THR A 130 17.36 -10.54 -5.57
CA THR A 130 18.47 -9.57 -5.71
C THR A 130 19.23 -9.28 -4.41
N MET A 131 19.19 -10.18 -3.43
CA MET A 131 19.90 -10.02 -2.15
C MET A 131 21.39 -10.28 -2.30
N TRP A 132 22.19 -9.70 -1.40
CA TRP A 132 23.65 -9.83 -1.40
C TRP A 132 24.07 -11.31 -1.35
N GLU A 133 24.94 -11.72 -2.27
CA GLU A 133 25.64 -13.00 -2.26
C GLU A 133 26.32 -13.29 -0.91
N GLY A 134 25.95 -14.40 -0.27
CA GLY A 134 26.50 -14.82 1.03
C GLY A 134 25.64 -14.48 2.25
N LEU A 135 24.49 -13.81 2.07
CA LEU A 135 23.54 -13.61 3.16
C LEU A 135 22.83 -14.93 3.52
N HIS A 136 22.81 -15.26 4.82
CA HIS A 136 22.07 -16.43 5.30
C HIS A 136 20.56 -16.27 5.04
N PRO A 137 19.85 -17.28 4.48
CA PRO A 137 18.45 -17.14 4.04
C PRO A 137 17.49 -16.64 5.14
N TRP A 138 17.70 -17.05 6.38
CA TRP A 138 16.89 -16.63 7.52
C TRP A 138 17.04 -15.15 7.87
N VAL A 139 18.24 -14.59 7.66
CA VAL A 139 18.48 -13.14 7.84
C VAL A 139 17.78 -12.37 6.72
N GLY A 140 17.79 -12.92 5.49
CA GLY A 140 17.06 -12.35 4.36
C GLY A 140 15.55 -12.30 4.59
N LEU A 141 14.97 -13.37 5.14
CA LEU A 141 13.55 -13.42 5.50
C LEU A 141 13.20 -12.39 6.59
N LEU A 142 14.00 -12.29 7.64
CA LEU A 142 13.79 -11.31 8.71
C LEU A 142 13.82 -9.88 8.17
N LEU A 143 14.83 -9.58 7.34
CA LEU A 143 14.98 -8.27 6.73
C LEU A 143 13.81 -7.94 5.80
N PHE A 144 13.35 -8.91 5.00
CA PHE A 144 12.16 -8.76 4.18
C PHE A 144 10.92 -8.41 5.00
N LEU A 145 10.65 -9.15 6.09
CA LEU A 145 9.49 -8.92 6.94
C LEU A 145 9.55 -7.53 7.62
N VAL A 146 10.71 -7.16 8.17
CA VAL A 146 10.89 -5.85 8.81
C VAL A 146 10.68 -4.72 7.81
N LEU A 147 11.31 -4.78 6.65
CA LEU A 147 11.15 -3.75 5.62
C LEU A 147 9.72 -3.68 5.09
N MET A 148 9.07 -4.82 4.89
CA MET A 148 7.66 -4.87 4.46
C MET A 148 6.74 -4.24 5.51
N CYS A 149 6.97 -4.49 6.80
CA CYS A 149 6.25 -3.83 7.89
C CYS A 149 6.50 -2.31 7.91
N CYS A 150 7.76 -1.87 7.74
CA CYS A 150 8.10 -0.45 7.70
C CYS A 150 7.41 0.26 6.53
N VAL A 151 7.49 -0.27 5.31
CA VAL A 151 6.85 0.32 4.12
C VAL A 151 5.33 0.33 4.29
N GLY A 152 4.72 -0.76 4.74
CA GLY A 152 3.28 -0.81 4.99
C GLY A 152 2.81 0.21 6.03
N LEU A 153 3.61 0.44 7.07
CA LEU A 153 3.33 1.47 8.07
C LEU A 153 3.44 2.88 7.48
N LEU A 154 4.47 3.16 6.67
CA LEU A 154 4.67 4.47 6.04
C LEU A 154 3.54 4.82 5.07
N GLU A 155 3.11 3.88 4.23
CA GLU A 155 1.97 4.08 3.31
C GLU A 155 0.66 4.27 4.07
N GLY A 156 0.39 3.41 5.07
CA GLY A 156 -0.82 3.54 5.89
C GLY A 156 -0.88 4.85 6.68
N MET A 157 0.27 5.37 7.10
CA MET A 157 0.38 6.62 7.84
C MET A 157 0.07 7.85 6.97
N GLN A 158 0.46 7.85 5.69
CA GLN A 158 0.15 8.93 4.75
C GLN A 158 -1.37 9.14 4.61
N ILE A 159 -2.13 8.05 4.45
CA ILE A 159 -3.60 8.08 4.39
C ILE A 159 -4.20 8.50 5.74
N ALA A 160 -3.68 7.96 6.84
CA ALA A 160 -4.17 8.30 8.19
C ALA A 160 -3.97 9.79 8.52
N PHE A 161 -2.83 10.37 8.14
CA PHE A 161 -2.57 11.80 8.33
C PHE A 161 -3.53 12.68 7.53
N PHE A 162 -3.90 12.27 6.32
CA PHE A 162 -4.92 12.98 5.54
C PHE A 162 -6.29 12.98 6.24
N ALA A 163 -6.71 11.85 6.81
CA ALA A 163 -7.95 11.79 7.58
C ALA A 163 -7.89 12.69 8.83
N VAL A 164 -6.76 12.69 9.55
CA VAL A 164 -6.56 13.51 10.76
C VAL A 164 -6.45 15.01 10.44
N ALA A 165 -5.98 15.39 9.25
CA ALA A 165 -5.94 16.78 8.81
C ALA A 165 -7.34 17.41 8.77
N LYS A 166 -8.37 16.61 8.49
CA LYS A 166 -9.77 17.03 8.44
C LYS A 166 -10.46 17.06 9.82
N LEU A 167 -9.83 16.53 10.87
CA LEU A 167 -10.39 16.51 12.22
C LEU A 167 -9.98 17.76 13.04
N PRO A 168 -10.93 18.36 13.79
CA PRO A 168 -10.62 19.43 14.74
C PRO A 168 -9.68 18.93 15.84
N LYS A 169 -8.84 19.82 16.39
CA LYS A 169 -7.79 19.46 17.36
C LYS A 169 -8.33 18.76 18.62
N SER A 170 -9.59 19.01 18.98
CA SER A 170 -10.28 18.40 20.12
C SER A 170 -10.62 16.92 19.92
N GLU A 171 -10.63 16.42 18.68
CA GLU A 171 -11.07 15.04 18.35
C GLU A 171 -9.91 14.11 17.96
N ARG A 172 -8.65 14.56 18.07
CA ARG A 172 -7.45 13.82 17.63
C ARG A 172 -7.02 12.68 18.58
N GLY A 173 -7.84 12.36 19.58
CA GLY A 173 -7.61 11.32 20.58
C GLY A 173 -6.56 11.69 21.64
N ASP A 174 -6.35 10.79 22.60
CA ASP A 174 -5.56 11.08 23.82
C ASP A 174 -4.13 10.50 23.82
N SER A 175 -3.75 9.78 22.76
CA SER A 175 -2.43 9.12 22.72
C SER A 175 -1.30 10.13 22.58
N SER A 176 -0.40 10.15 23.58
CA SER A 176 0.71 11.12 23.64
C SER A 176 1.65 11.05 22.44
N LEU A 177 1.87 9.86 21.89
CA LEU A 177 2.80 9.65 20.77
C LEU A 177 2.16 10.11 19.45
N ALA A 178 0.87 9.80 19.24
CA ALA A 178 0.12 10.27 18.08
C ALA A 178 -0.05 11.80 18.07
N LEU A 179 -0.33 12.39 19.23
CA LEU A 179 -0.47 13.84 19.39
C LEU A 179 0.86 14.58 19.15
N LYS A 180 2.00 14.04 19.62
CA LYS A 180 3.33 14.61 19.34
C LYS A 180 3.64 14.61 17.85
N THR A 181 3.36 13.50 17.15
CA THR A 181 3.53 13.41 15.69
C THR A 181 2.64 14.41 14.96
N CYS A 182 1.36 14.49 15.32
CA CYS A 182 0.44 15.48 14.75
C CYS A 182 0.90 16.92 15.03
N HIS A 183 1.38 17.21 16.24
CA HIS A 183 1.86 18.54 16.59
C HIS A 183 3.09 18.94 15.78
N CYS A 184 4.00 18.00 15.51
CA CYS A 184 5.14 18.22 14.62
C CYS A 184 4.69 18.48 13.18
N LEU A 185 3.75 17.68 12.68
CA LEU A 185 3.25 17.76 11.30
C LEU A 185 2.47 19.07 11.04
N PHE A 186 1.63 19.49 11.99
CA PHE A 186 0.75 20.65 11.87
C PHE A 186 1.33 21.95 12.46
N LYS A 187 2.59 21.96 12.89
CA LYS A 187 3.24 23.10 13.57
C LYS A 187 3.15 24.42 12.80
N ASN A 188 3.15 24.37 11.47
CA ASN A 188 3.07 25.54 10.57
C ASN A 188 1.67 25.73 9.95
N GLY A 189 0.61 25.40 10.67
CA GLY A 189 -0.77 25.63 10.23
C GLY A 189 -1.26 24.67 9.15
N GLY A 190 -0.62 23.50 9.00
CA GLY A 190 -1.04 22.48 8.04
C GLY A 190 -0.77 22.80 6.57
N LYS A 191 -0.06 23.90 6.26
CA LYS A 191 0.28 24.32 4.88
C LYS A 191 1.19 23.36 4.09
N ASN A 192 1.63 22.26 4.70
CA ASN A 192 2.53 21.26 4.11
C ASN A 192 1.78 19.96 3.72
N LEU A 193 0.45 19.98 3.79
CA LEU A 193 -0.49 18.97 3.32
C LEU A 193 -1.50 19.65 2.39
#